data_AF-A0A397JGH4-F1
#
_entry.id   AF-A0A397JGH4-F1
#
_cell.length_a   1.000
_cell.length_b   1.000
_cell.length_c   1.000
_cell.angle_alpha   90.00
_cell.angle_beta   90.00
_cell.angle_gamma   90.00
#
_symmetry.space_group_name_H-M   'P 1'
#
loop_
_entity.id
_entity.type
_entity.pdbx_description
1 polymer ?
#
loop_
_entity_poly.entity_id
_entity_poly.type
_entity_poly.pdbx_seq_one_letter_code
_entity_poly.pdbx_strand_id
1 'polypeptide(L)'
;MLNNINTTNPETGREIRVGGTIFNRLIQDQYDYINGELVRRNNAPPRRLRSYFFNTITHRRIIEGRRRYFELVNNGWNIENNYYLVLPLVISDPDPNPDAVRRNPVTFEGLISVHGESLAKCNMTLC
;
A
#
# COMPACT_ATOMS: atom_id res chain seq x y z
N MET A 1 -23.60 -34.01 -20.77
CA MET A 1 -24.11 -32.79 -21.44
C MET A 1 -24.02 -31.65 -20.45
N LEU A 2 -23.22 -30.62 -20.71
CA LEU A 2 -23.21 -29.42 -19.86
C LEU A 2 -24.48 -28.64 -20.16
N ASN A 3 -25.44 -28.64 -19.24
CA ASN A 3 -26.61 -27.78 -19.34
C ASN A 3 -26.11 -26.33 -19.50
N ASN A 4 -26.53 -25.66 -20.57
CA ASN A 4 -26.34 -24.21 -20.68
C ASN A 4 -27.26 -23.54 -19.67
N ILE A 5 -26.79 -23.43 -18.43
CA ILE A 5 -27.49 -22.72 -17.37
C ILE A 5 -27.36 -21.24 -17.69
N ASN A 6 -28.47 -20.60 -17.99
CA ASN A 6 -28.57 -19.16 -18.17
C ASN A 6 -29.17 -18.52 -16.92
N THR A 7 -28.82 -17.27 -16.67
CA THR A 7 -29.39 -16.44 -15.61
C THR A 7 -29.66 -15.04 -16.15
N THR A 8 -30.52 -14.27 -15.49
CA THR A 8 -30.83 -12.90 -15.92
C THR A 8 -29.76 -11.95 -15.41
N ASN A 9 -29.20 -11.14 -16.30
CA ASN A 9 -28.31 -10.05 -15.93
C ASN A 9 -29.11 -8.99 -15.16
N PRO A 10 -28.80 -8.71 -13.88
CA PRO A 10 -29.49 -7.71 -13.09
C PRO A 10 -29.30 -6.27 -13.62
N GLU A 11 -28.23 -5.99 -14.37
CA GLU A 11 -27.94 -4.66 -14.93
C GLU A 11 -28.74 -4.36 -16.20
N THR A 12 -29.08 -5.39 -16.98
CA THR A 12 -29.67 -5.20 -18.33
C THR A 12 -30.97 -5.96 -18.55
N GLY A 13 -31.38 -6.84 -17.62
CA GLY A 13 -32.54 -7.72 -17.75
C GLY A 13 -32.38 -8.82 -18.80
N ARG A 14 -31.24 -8.91 -19.49
CA ARG A 14 -30.99 -9.89 -20.55
C ARG A 14 -30.47 -11.21 -20.00
N GLU A 15 -30.79 -12.32 -20.67
CA GLU A 15 -30.19 -13.61 -20.31
C GLU A 15 -28.69 -13.64 -20.61
N ILE A 16 -27.94 -14.18 -19.66
CA ILE A 16 -26.49 -14.39 -19.73
C ILE A 16 -26.17 -15.81 -19.29
N ARG A 17 -25.09 -16.37 -19.85
CA ARG A 17 -24.65 -17.72 -19.51
C ARG A 17 -23.92 -17.73 -18.16
N VAL A 18 -24.30 -18.63 -17.26
CA VAL A 18 -23.59 -18.87 -15.98
C VAL A 18 -22.17 -19.36 -16.27
N GLY A 19 -21.19 -18.75 -15.60
CA GLY A 19 -19.75 -18.97 -15.86
C GLY A 19 -19.22 -18.26 -17.13
N GLY A 20 -20.06 -17.58 -17.89
CA GLY A 20 -19.66 -16.75 -19.02
C GLY A 20 -19.03 -15.42 -18.58
N THR A 21 -18.44 -14.68 -19.51
CA THR A 21 -17.70 -13.43 -19.23
C THR A 21 -18.52 -12.41 -18.46
N ILE A 22 -19.78 -12.19 -18.84
CA ILE A 22 -20.65 -11.22 -18.15
C ILE A 22 -20.98 -11.70 -16.74
N PHE A 23 -21.30 -12.98 -16.57
CA PHE A 23 -21.56 -13.54 -15.25
C PHE A 23 -20.34 -13.42 -14.33
N ASN A 24 -19.16 -13.79 -14.80
CA ASN A 24 -17.93 -13.71 -14.01
C ASN A 24 -17.59 -12.26 -13.62
N ARG A 25 -17.80 -11.31 -14.53
CA ARG A 25 -17.66 -9.88 -14.24
C ARG A 25 -18.61 -9.45 -13.12
N LEU A 26 -19.89 -9.77 -13.23
CA LEU A 26 -20.89 -9.41 -12.21
C LEU A 26 -20.53 -10.00 -10.83
N ILE A 27 -20.05 -11.23 -10.81
CA ILE A 27 -19.56 -11.86 -9.57
C ILE A 27 -18.34 -11.12 -9.03
N GLN A 28 -17.34 -10.80 -9.85
CA GLN A 28 -16.15 -10.04 -9.39
C GLN A 28 -16.47 -8.61 -8.94
N ASP A 29 -17.49 -7.98 -9.53
CA ASP A 29 -17.91 -6.64 -9.17
C ASP A 29 -18.69 -6.62 -7.84
N GLN A 30 -19.40 -7.70 -7.50
CA GLN A 30 -20.24 -7.76 -6.30
C GLN A 30 -19.67 -8.61 -5.16
N TYR A 31 -18.69 -9.47 -5.42
CA TYR A 31 -18.11 -10.39 -4.45
C TYR A 31 -16.59 -10.25 -4.42
N ASP A 32 -16.03 -10.32 -3.22
CA ASP A 32 -14.60 -10.45 -2.99
C ASP A 32 -14.30 -11.88 -2.55
N TYR A 33 -13.18 -12.43 -2.99
CA TYR A 33 -12.73 -13.76 -2.58
C TYR A 33 -11.83 -13.62 -1.35
N ILE A 34 -12.31 -14.07 -0.19
CA ILE A 34 -11.63 -13.93 1.10
C ILE A 34 -11.51 -15.31 1.74
N ASN A 35 -10.28 -15.74 2.06
CA ASN A 35 -10.00 -17.05 2.68
C ASN A 35 -10.60 -18.26 1.93
N GLY A 36 -10.76 -18.19 0.60
CA GLY A 36 -11.34 -19.30 -0.17
C GLY A 36 -12.85 -19.20 -0.39
N GLU A 37 -13.51 -18.18 0.16
CA GLU A 37 -14.96 -18.00 0.07
C GLU A 37 -15.34 -16.73 -0.69
N LEU A 38 -16.43 -16.80 -1.46
CA LEU A 38 -17.04 -15.63 -2.09
C LEU A 38 -17.87 -14.87 -1.07
N VAL A 39 -17.38 -13.72 -0.64
CA VAL A 39 -18.06 -12.84 0.31
C VAL A 39 -18.65 -11.66 -0.45
N ARG A 40 -19.94 -11.34 -0.22
CA ARG A 40 -20.56 -10.13 -0.81
C ARG A 40 -19.79 -8.90 -0.38
N ARG A 41 -19.45 -8.01 -1.31
CA ARG A 41 -18.63 -6.81 -1.06
C ARG A 41 -19.19 -5.93 0.06
N ASN A 42 -20.52 -5.82 0.20
CA ASN A 42 -21.16 -5.06 1.28
C ASN A 42 -20.89 -5.64 2.69
N ASN A 43 -20.60 -6.94 2.77
CA ASN A 43 -20.30 -7.66 4.02
C ASN A 43 -18.82 -8.03 4.12
N ALA A 44 -18.02 -7.71 3.10
CA ALA A 44 -16.59 -7.93 3.13
C ALA A 44 -15.99 -6.95 4.15
N PRO A 45 -15.02 -7.39 4.97
CA PRO A 45 -14.22 -6.46 5.76
C PRO A 45 -13.68 -5.36 4.83
N PRO A 46 -13.58 -4.10 5.30
CA PRO A 46 -12.95 -3.05 4.53
C PRO A 46 -11.61 -3.55 4.00
N ARG A 47 -11.39 -3.45 2.68
CA ARG A 47 -10.10 -3.78 2.10
C ARG A 47 -9.07 -2.97 2.89
N ARG A 48 -8.13 -3.64 3.56
CA ARG A 48 -7.05 -2.95 4.26
C ARG A 48 -6.40 -2.03 3.26
N LEU A 49 -6.53 -0.72 3.48
CA LEU A 49 -5.80 0.26 2.70
C LEU A 49 -4.34 -0.11 2.84
N ARG A 50 -3.67 -0.32 1.71
CA ARG A 50 -2.25 -0.62 1.73
C ARG A 50 -1.55 0.60 2.32
N SER A 51 -0.87 0.43 3.44
CA SER A 51 -0.02 1.50 3.96
C SER A 51 1.19 1.65 3.03
N TYR A 52 1.49 2.88 2.69
CA TYR A 52 2.63 3.23 1.85
C TYR A 52 3.64 3.97 2.69
N PHE A 53 4.90 3.55 2.60
CA PHE A 53 6.00 4.19 3.29
C PHE A 53 6.95 4.83 2.28
N PHE A 54 7.47 6.00 2.59
CA PHE A 54 8.47 6.70 1.81
C PHE A 54 9.86 6.33 2.32
N ASN A 55 10.68 5.74 1.46
CA ASN A 55 12.08 5.50 1.78
C ASN A 55 12.87 6.81 1.61
N THR A 56 13.41 7.33 2.71
CA THR A 56 14.11 8.63 2.76
C THR A 56 15.43 8.67 1.98
N ILE A 57 16.07 7.53 1.74
CA ILE A 57 17.34 7.44 0.99
C ILE A 57 17.12 7.29 -0.51
N THR A 58 16.23 6.38 -0.89
CA THR A 58 15.99 6.05 -2.31
C THR A 58 14.90 6.91 -2.92
N HIS A 59 14.18 7.69 -2.12
CA HIS A 59 13.02 8.50 -2.51
C HIS A 59 11.97 7.70 -3.26
N ARG A 60 11.73 6.47 -2.81
CA ARG A 60 10.77 5.54 -3.43
C ARG A 60 9.66 5.18 -2.46
N ARG A 61 8.47 5.00 -3.01
CA ARG A 61 7.32 4.43 -2.32
C ARG A 61 7.50 2.93 -2.11
N ILE A 62 7.33 2.49 -0.88
CA ILE A 62 7.37 1.10 -0.42
C ILE A 62 5.96 0.72 0.06
N ILE A 63 5.53 -0.50 -0.23
CA ILE A 63 4.20 -1.00 0.15
C ILE A 63 4.38 -1.91 1.37
N GLU A 64 3.58 -1.68 2.41
CA GLU A 64 3.52 -2.54 3.59
C GLU A 64 3.28 -4.02 3.21
N GLY A 65 3.96 -4.92 3.91
CA GLY A 65 3.80 -6.37 3.71
C GLY A 65 4.43 -6.93 2.43
N ARG A 66 5.16 -6.13 1.65
CA ARG A 66 5.99 -6.64 0.53
C ARG A 66 7.38 -7.03 1.02
N ARG A 67 8.07 -7.87 0.24
CA ARG A 67 9.45 -8.31 0.50
C ARG A 67 10.38 -7.17 0.93
N ARG A 68 10.40 -6.08 0.15
CA ARG A 68 11.25 -4.91 0.41
C ARG A 68 10.91 -4.17 1.71
N TYR A 69 9.64 -4.19 2.14
CA TYR A 69 9.24 -3.63 3.43
C TYR A 69 9.88 -4.44 4.57
N PHE A 70 9.72 -5.77 4.54
CA PHE A 70 10.31 -6.64 5.56
C PHE A 70 11.84 -6.60 5.56
N GLU A 71 12.48 -6.51 4.40
CA GLU A 71 13.94 -6.36 4.31
C GLU A 71 14.43 -5.10 5.03
N LEU A 72 13.77 -3.96 4.84
CA LEU A 72 14.16 -2.71 5.49
C LEU A 72 13.92 -2.76 7.00
N VAL A 73 12.76 -3.25 7.44
CA VAL A 73 12.44 -3.40 8.86
C VAL A 73 13.42 -4.36 9.55
N ASN A 74 13.74 -5.49 8.92
CA ASN A 74 14.71 -6.46 9.45
C ASN A 74 16.14 -5.91 9.51
N ASN A 75 16.47 -4.96 8.63
CA ASN A 75 17.74 -4.22 8.65
C ASN A 75 17.75 -3.04 9.64
N GLY A 76 16.76 -2.97 10.55
CA GLY A 76 16.69 -1.97 11.62
C GLY A 76 16.20 -0.60 11.18
N TRP A 77 15.55 -0.47 10.02
CA TRP A 77 14.95 0.80 9.62
C TRP A 77 13.76 1.13 10.52
N ASN A 78 13.71 2.38 10.98
CA ASN A 78 12.63 2.89 11.81
C ASN A 78 11.52 3.47 10.93
N ILE A 79 10.28 3.29 11.37
CA ILE A 79 9.12 3.93 10.78
C ILE A 79 8.82 5.18 11.60
N GLU A 80 9.07 6.35 11.01
CA GLU A 80 8.84 7.63 11.63
C GLU A 80 7.56 8.28 11.10
N ASN A 81 6.82 8.91 12.01
CA ASN A 81 5.57 9.62 11.72
C ASN A 81 4.58 8.79 10.88
N ASN A 82 4.56 7.46 11.04
CA ASN A 82 3.71 6.51 10.32
C ASN A 82 3.87 6.49 8.77
N TYR A 83 4.84 7.21 8.20
CA TYR A 83 4.99 7.34 6.75
C TYR A 83 6.44 7.20 6.25
N TYR A 84 7.44 7.46 7.08
CA TYR A 84 8.84 7.50 6.63
C TYR A 84 9.60 6.26 7.09
N LEU A 85 10.20 5.54 6.14
CA LEU A 85 11.25 4.58 6.46
C LEU A 85 12.58 5.35 6.51
N VAL A 86 13.12 5.44 7.71
CA VAL A 86 14.37 6.15 8.02
C VAL A 86 15.44 5.14 8.40
N LEU A 87 16.66 5.36 7.92
CA LEU A 87 17.80 4.53 8.29
C LEU A 87 17.98 4.60 9.83
N PRO A 88 18.31 3.49 10.52
CA PRO A 88 18.60 3.54 11.94
C PRO A 88 19.63 4.63 12.23
N LEU A 89 19.37 5.44 13.26
CA LEU A 89 20.33 6.42 13.76
C LEU A 89 21.58 5.66 14.20
N VAL A 90 22.62 5.66 13.37
CA VAL A 90 23.96 5.35 13.82
C VAL A 90 24.36 6.54 14.69
N ILE A 91 24.30 6.38 16.01
CA ILE A 91 24.97 7.29 16.93
C ILE A 91 26.46 7.05 16.71
N SER A 92 27.03 7.66 15.68
CA SER A 92 28.47 7.84 15.61
C SER A 92 28.83 8.79 16.74
N ASP A 93 29.87 8.46 17.50
CA ASP A 93 30.46 9.37 18.50
C ASP A 93 30.55 10.79 17.94
N PRO A 94 30.35 11.84 18.77
CA PRO A 94 30.27 13.21 18.29
C PRO A 94 31.53 13.57 17.49
N ASP A 95 31.39 13.59 16.17
CA ASP A 95 32.41 14.07 15.26
C ASP A 95 32.66 15.55 15.61
N PRO A 96 33.89 15.99 15.93
CA PRO A 96 34.16 17.35 16.42
C PRO A 96 33.92 18.45 15.39
N ASN A 97 33.47 18.08 14.19
CA ASN A 97 33.09 19.02 13.14
C ASN A 97 31.59 19.39 13.28
N PRO A 98 31.25 20.62 13.72
CA PRO A 98 29.86 21.04 13.90
C PRO A 98 29.04 21.04 12.59
N ASP A 99 29.71 21.03 11.43
CA ASP A 99 29.07 20.92 10.11
C ASP A 99 28.83 19.47 9.66
N ALA A 100 29.42 18.48 10.35
CA ALA A 100 29.28 17.05 10.08
C ALA A 100 28.10 16.40 10.83
N VAL A 101 27.27 17.19 11.53
CA VAL A 101 25.93 16.80 11.97
C VAL A 101 25.07 16.62 10.71
N ARG A 102 25.30 15.49 10.05
CA ARG A 102 24.66 15.11 8.80
C ARG A 102 23.18 15.00 9.09
N ARG A 103 22.46 16.06 8.70
CA ARG A 103 21.01 16.26 8.61
C ARG A 103 20.24 14.93 8.50
N ASN A 104 20.01 14.26 9.61
CA ASN A 104 18.90 13.34 9.76
C ASN A 104 17.82 14.18 10.44
N PRO A 105 16.88 14.78 9.68
CA PRO A 105 15.75 15.41 10.32
C PRO A 105 14.96 14.30 11.01
N VAL A 106 15.13 14.17 12.32
CA VAL A 106 14.31 13.24 13.14
C VAL A 106 12.93 13.86 13.38
N THR A 107 12.78 15.18 13.16
CA THR A 107 11.52 15.89 13.27
C THR A 107 10.71 15.80 11.97
N PHE A 108 9.39 15.71 12.11
CA PHE A 108 8.44 15.72 11.00
C PHE A 108 8.65 16.92 10.05
N GLU A 109 8.79 18.12 10.61
CA GLU A 109 9.03 19.36 9.86
C GLU A 109 10.33 19.30 9.04
N GLY A 110 11.39 18.74 9.62
CA GLY A 110 12.64 18.56 8.90
C GLY A 110 12.51 17.54 7.77
N LEU A 111 11.78 16.44 7.98
CA LEU A 111 11.54 15.43 6.95
C LEU A 111 10.73 16.01 5.79
N ILE A 112 9.69 16.79 6.08
CA ILE A 112 8.91 17.47 5.04
C ILE A 112 9.74 18.52 4.32
N SER A 113 10.52 19.33 5.03
CA SER A 113 11.36 20.36 4.40
C SER A 113 12.36 19.74 3.41
N VAL A 114 12.91 18.57 3.72
CA VAL A 114 13.91 17.90 2.87
C VAL A 114 13.27 17.02 1.79
N HIS A 115 12.14 16.36 2.06
CA HIS A 115 11.57 15.33 1.20
C HIS A 115 10.17 15.62 0.65
N GLY A 116 9.54 16.73 1.05
CA GLY A 116 8.15 17.09 0.71
C GLY A 116 7.85 17.03 -0.79
N GLU A 117 8.71 17.61 -1.62
CA GLU A 117 8.56 17.55 -3.08
C GLU A 117 8.65 16.11 -3.63
N SER A 118 9.49 15.27 -3.03
CA SER A 118 9.67 13.89 -3.46
C SER A 118 8.49 13.01 -3.07
N LEU A 119 7.83 13.31 -1.94
CA LEU A 119 6.58 12.67 -1.54
C LEU A 119 5.47 12.96 -2.54
N ALA A 120 5.33 14.23 -2.94
CA ALA A 120 4.36 14.65 -3.94
C ALA A 120 4.60 13.93 -5.28
N LYS A 121 5.86 13.84 -5.72
CA LYS A 121 6.24 13.07 -6.93
C LYS A 121 5.95 11.57 -6.83
N CYS A 122 5.89 11.01 -5.62
CA CYS A 122 5.53 9.61 -5.39
C CYS A 122 4.01 9.36 -5.29
N ASN A 123 3.18 10.38 -5.56
CA ASN A 123 1.73 10.37 -5.31
C ASN A 123 1.41 9.87 -3.88
N MET A 124 2.22 10.29 -2.90
CA MET A 124 1.96 10.05 -1.49
C MET A 124 1.35 11.31 -0.90
N THR A 125 0.10 11.20 -0.48
CA THR A 125 -0.59 12.23 0.30
C THR A 125 -0.42 11.92 1.78
N LEU A 126 0.08 12.91 2.53
CA LEU A 126 0.08 12.85 3.98
C LEU A 126 -1.37 13.02 4.46
N CYS A 127 -1.86 12.08 5.27
CA CYS A 127 -3.15 12.23 5.97
C CYS A 127 -2.94 12.95 7.30
#